data_AF-A0ABD1FKZ9-F1
#
_entry.id   AF-A0ABD1FKZ9-F1
#
_cell.length_a   1.000
_cell.length_b   1.000
_cell.length_c   1.000
_cell.angle_alpha   90.00
_cell.angle_beta   90.00
_cell.angle_gamma   90.00
#
_symmetry.space_group_name_H-M   'P 1'
#
loop_
_entity.id
_entity.type
_entity.pdbx_description
1 polymer ?
#
loop_
_entity_poly.entity_id
_entity_poly.type
_entity_poly.pdbx_seq_one_letter_code
_entity_poly.pdbx_strand_id
1 'polypeptide(L)'
;MASLRISPIAPFNQSKRIDTFHRGKQESSLFGKTFPNKALIENRPMLTISKVATNPPSEVVANQEDENVNERHVAWTSVRQERWQGELQVQGEIPQWLNGTYLRNGPGLWHIGDYNFRHLFDGYATLVRLNFHTGRLVMGHRQIESDAYKASQKNQKLCYREFSEAPKTDNFLAYMGDLAKLLSGASLTDNANTGVVKLGDGRVVCLTETQKGSIVIDPDTLDTLGKFEYSDNLGGLIHSAHPIVTDTDFITLLPDLINPGYTVVRMEPGSNERKVIGRVNCRGGPSPGWVHSFPVTKHYVVVPEMPLRYCAQNLLKAEPTPLYKFEWHPESKGFMHIMCKASGKIVASVEVPLFVTFHYINAYEETDEDGRVTAVIVDCCEHNADTNILQNLTLQNLRTLNGQDVLPDARVGRFRIPIDGSPNGSLEAALDPNEHGRGMDMCSINPNFLGKKYRYAYACGAERPCNFPNTLTKIDLVEKKAKNWSEEGSVPSEPFFVARPGATEEDDGVVISMISEKNGDGFALVLDGTTFEEIARAKFPYGLPYGLHGAWVPNN
;
A
#
# COMPACT_ATOMS: atom_id res chain seq x y z
N MET A 1 47.65 -50.48 11.70
CA MET A 1 48.06 -51.12 10.44
C MET A 1 47.96 -50.09 9.34
N ALA A 2 49.09 -49.87 8.64
CA ALA A 2 49.28 -49.34 7.28
C ALA A 2 48.35 -48.23 6.71
N SER A 3 48.80 -47.17 6.03
CA SER A 3 50.11 -46.53 5.82
C SER A 3 49.92 -45.37 4.81
N LEU A 4 50.56 -44.21 5.07
CA LEU A 4 51.25 -43.30 4.10
C LEU A 4 50.38 -42.51 3.08
N ARG A 5 50.65 -41.24 2.70
CA ARG A 5 51.80 -40.28 2.77
C ARG A 5 51.22 -38.86 2.50
N ILE A 6 51.53 -37.82 3.29
CA ILE A 6 52.64 -36.84 3.21
C ILE A 6 52.52 -35.77 2.08
N SER A 7 52.49 -34.53 2.58
CA SER A 7 52.39 -33.14 2.07
C SER A 7 53.63 -32.62 1.26
N PRO A 8 54.04 -31.30 1.23
CA PRO A 8 53.41 -29.96 1.04
C PRO A 8 54.23 -29.03 0.04
N ILE A 9 54.07 -27.68 0.11
CA ILE A 9 55.02 -26.56 -0.22
C ILE A 9 54.92 -25.98 -1.65
N ALA A 10 54.98 -24.67 -1.97
CA ALA A 10 54.98 -23.35 -1.30
C ALA A 10 54.92 -22.24 -2.40
N PRO A 11 54.75 -20.94 -2.03
CA PRO A 11 54.72 -19.80 -2.97
C PRO A 11 56.06 -19.05 -3.08
N PHE A 12 56.26 -18.31 -4.18
CA PHE A 12 57.34 -17.33 -4.39
C PHE A 12 56.92 -16.33 -5.49
N ASN A 13 57.54 -15.18 -5.70
CA ASN A 13 57.77 -13.94 -4.92
C ASN A 13 58.28 -12.90 -5.97
N GLN A 14 58.32 -11.62 -5.60
CA GLN A 14 59.08 -10.50 -6.23
C GLN A 14 58.54 -9.84 -7.50
N SER A 15 58.83 -8.57 -7.83
CA SER A 15 59.20 -7.30 -7.17
C SER A 15 59.62 -6.32 -8.29
N LYS A 16 59.62 -5.01 -7.99
CA LYS A 16 60.26 -3.83 -8.65
C LYS A 16 59.27 -2.89 -9.35
N ARG A 17 59.02 -1.67 -8.86
CA ARG A 17 59.83 -0.44 -8.63
C ARG A 17 60.13 0.38 -9.90
N ILE A 18 60.02 1.71 -9.70
CA ILE A 18 60.59 2.89 -10.39
C ILE A 18 59.45 3.81 -10.89
N ASP A 19 59.08 4.88 -10.16
CA ASP A 19 59.70 6.24 -10.14
C ASP A 19 59.77 6.84 -11.57
N THR A 20 59.38 8.07 -11.92
CA THR A 20 59.41 9.36 -11.23
C THR A 20 58.88 10.43 -12.22
N PHE A 21 58.16 11.43 -11.68
CA PHE A 21 58.28 12.88 -11.91
C PHE A 21 57.88 13.62 -13.21
N HIS A 22 57.17 14.73 -12.93
CA HIS A 22 57.28 16.10 -13.48
C HIS A 22 56.66 16.40 -14.85
N ARG A 23 56.19 17.62 -15.17
CA ARG A 23 55.76 18.90 -14.52
C ARG A 23 55.51 19.84 -15.72
N GLY A 24 54.67 20.87 -15.58
CA GLY A 24 54.62 22.02 -16.51
C GLY A 24 53.45 21.95 -17.49
N LYS A 25 52.30 22.65 -17.35
CA LYS A 25 51.97 24.07 -17.10
C LYS A 25 52.14 24.99 -18.33
N GLN A 26 51.11 25.85 -18.51
CA GLN A 26 50.97 27.07 -19.33
C GLN A 26 50.40 26.94 -20.75
N GLU A 27 49.20 27.49 -21.02
CA GLU A 27 48.89 28.91 -21.40
C GLU A 27 49.45 29.25 -22.78
N SER A 28 48.83 30.00 -23.69
CA SER A 28 47.55 30.70 -23.85
C SER A 28 47.62 31.36 -25.26
N SER A 29 46.50 31.89 -25.75
CA SER A 29 46.42 33.00 -26.73
C SER A 29 46.76 32.66 -28.21
N LEU A 30 46.26 33.28 -29.28
CA LEU A 30 45.28 34.35 -29.54
C LEU A 30 45.10 34.45 -31.09
N PHE A 31 43.93 34.95 -31.53
CA PHE A 31 43.63 35.69 -32.77
C PHE A 31 43.82 35.09 -34.19
N GLY A 32 42.68 34.87 -34.87
CA GLY A 32 42.19 35.78 -35.93
C GLY A 32 42.38 35.38 -37.40
N LYS A 33 41.26 35.24 -38.16
CA LYS A 33 40.86 36.06 -39.33
C LYS A 33 39.85 35.37 -40.28
N THR A 34 38.70 36.04 -40.44
CA THR A 34 37.88 36.31 -41.67
C THR A 34 37.38 35.21 -42.63
N PHE A 35 36.07 35.30 -42.90
CA PHE A 35 35.17 34.55 -43.82
C PHE A 35 35.51 34.59 -45.33
N PRO A 36 34.90 33.73 -46.17
CA PRO A 36 33.62 34.11 -46.81
C PRO A 36 32.55 32.99 -46.94
N ASN A 37 31.31 33.45 -47.06
CA ASN A 37 30.06 32.72 -47.33
C ASN A 37 30.13 31.69 -48.48
N LYS A 38 29.45 30.56 -48.30
CA LYS A 38 28.66 29.89 -49.36
C LYS A 38 27.58 29.01 -48.73
N ALA A 39 26.33 29.29 -49.10
CA ALA A 39 25.15 28.51 -48.77
C ALA A 39 25.15 27.18 -49.54
N LEU A 40 24.84 26.07 -48.86
CA LEU A 40 24.33 24.84 -49.45
C LEU A 40 23.24 24.28 -48.52
N ILE A 41 22.06 24.13 -49.11
CA ILE A 41 20.87 23.48 -48.60
C ILE A 41 21.10 21.97 -48.75
N GLU A 42 20.87 21.16 -47.71
CA GLU A 42 20.47 19.76 -47.89
C GLU A 42 19.91 19.12 -46.59
N ASN A 43 18.62 18.75 -46.68
CA ASN A 43 17.95 17.54 -46.17
C ASN A 43 18.06 17.15 -44.67
N ARG A 44 17.05 17.57 -43.89
CA ARG A 44 16.58 16.83 -42.71
C ARG A 44 15.41 15.92 -43.09
N PRO A 45 15.38 14.63 -42.70
CA PRO A 45 14.20 13.80 -42.90
C PRO A 45 13.08 14.23 -41.92
N MET A 46 11.86 14.31 -42.45
CA MET A 46 10.64 14.65 -41.72
C MET A 46 10.35 13.62 -40.62
N LEU A 47 10.26 14.11 -39.37
CA LEU A 47 9.59 13.42 -38.27
C LEU A 47 8.12 13.25 -38.62
N THR A 48 7.67 12.00 -38.77
CA THR A 48 6.26 11.65 -38.88
C THR A 48 5.61 11.82 -37.51
N ILE A 49 4.89 12.94 -37.32
CA ILE A 49 4.08 13.18 -36.13
C ILE A 49 2.81 12.34 -36.24
N SER A 50 2.78 11.21 -35.55
CA SER A 50 1.57 10.44 -35.30
C SER A 50 0.74 11.19 -34.25
N LYS A 51 -0.20 12.04 -34.69
CA LYS A 51 -1.22 12.63 -33.82
C LYS A 51 -2.23 11.55 -33.41
N VAL A 52 -2.14 11.06 -32.17
CA VAL A 52 -3.31 10.57 -31.42
C VAL A 52 -3.19 11.08 -29.99
N ALA A 53 -3.53 12.35 -29.80
CA ALA A 53 -3.86 12.91 -28.50
C ALA A 53 -5.27 13.50 -28.62
N THR A 54 -6.19 13.08 -27.76
CA THR A 54 -7.40 13.86 -27.52
C THR A 54 -6.97 15.25 -27.07
N ASN A 55 -7.51 16.30 -27.69
CA ASN A 55 -7.21 17.69 -27.32
C ASN A 55 -7.37 17.89 -25.81
N PRO A 56 -6.52 18.71 -25.16
CA PRO A 56 -6.79 19.15 -23.80
C PRO A 56 -8.16 19.86 -23.76
N PRO A 57 -8.94 19.72 -22.67
CA PRO A 57 -10.22 20.41 -22.55
C PRO A 57 -10.00 21.92 -22.59
N SER A 58 -11.00 22.64 -23.10
CA SER A 58 -11.10 24.09 -22.95
C SER A 58 -11.07 24.45 -21.47
N GLU A 59 -10.31 25.49 -21.10
CA GLU A 59 -10.36 26.10 -19.77
C GLU A 59 -11.82 26.46 -19.46
N VAL A 60 -12.43 25.73 -18.53
CA VAL A 60 -13.69 26.12 -17.94
C VAL A 60 -13.35 27.24 -16.96
N VAL A 61 -13.72 28.47 -17.33
CA VAL A 61 -13.65 29.64 -16.46
C VAL A 61 -14.39 29.31 -15.17
N ALA A 62 -13.66 29.22 -14.07
CA ALA A 62 -14.24 29.10 -12.75
C ALA A 62 -15.08 30.36 -12.48
N ASN A 63 -16.36 30.18 -12.19
CA ASN A 63 -17.15 31.25 -11.61
C ASN A 63 -16.53 31.60 -10.25
N GLN A 64 -16.16 32.87 -10.08
CA GLN A 64 -15.63 33.43 -8.85
C GLN A 64 -16.74 33.47 -7.79
N GLU A 65 -16.76 32.50 -6.87
CA GLU A 65 -17.39 32.66 -5.56
C GLU A 65 -16.44 32.07 -4.49
N ASP A 66 -15.96 32.95 -3.60
CA ASP A 66 -15.18 32.77 -2.37
C ASP A 66 -14.01 31.76 -2.36
N GLU A 67 -12.84 32.20 -2.85
CA GLU A 67 -11.60 31.45 -2.84
C GLU A 67 -10.98 31.27 -1.44
N ASN A 68 -11.27 30.14 -0.81
CA ASN A 68 -10.44 29.59 0.26
C ASN A 68 -9.31 28.77 -0.38
N VAL A 69 -8.05 29.18 -0.22
CA VAL A 69 -6.85 28.51 -0.78
C VAL A 69 -6.77 27.01 -0.40
N ASN A 70 -7.46 26.60 0.66
CA ASN A 70 -7.48 25.25 1.21
C ASN A 70 -8.38 24.24 0.45
N GLU A 71 -9.28 24.69 -0.44
CA GLU A 71 -10.12 23.77 -1.25
C GLU A 71 -9.40 23.17 -2.46
N ARG A 72 -8.15 23.58 -2.72
CA ARG A 72 -7.40 23.13 -3.90
C ARG A 72 -6.67 21.80 -3.73
N HIS A 73 -6.52 21.26 -2.51
CA HIS A 73 -5.76 20.02 -2.32
C HIS A 73 -6.52 18.79 -2.86
N VAL A 74 -6.00 18.20 -3.93
CA VAL A 74 -6.73 17.17 -4.70
C VAL A 74 -6.80 15.79 -4.05
N ALA A 75 -5.91 15.47 -3.11
CA ALA A 75 -5.91 14.20 -2.37
C ALA A 75 -7.30 13.77 -1.85
N TRP A 76 -8.11 14.75 -1.42
CA TRP A 76 -9.40 14.51 -0.78
C TRP A 76 -10.59 14.98 -1.62
N THR A 77 -10.41 15.22 -2.92
CA THR A 77 -11.48 15.68 -3.81
C THR A 77 -11.78 14.64 -4.88
N SER A 78 -13.03 14.62 -5.33
CA SER A 78 -13.48 13.70 -6.36
C SER A 78 -12.75 13.96 -7.68
N VAL A 79 -12.28 12.89 -8.32
CA VAL A 79 -11.80 12.96 -9.70
C VAL A 79 -12.94 13.45 -10.62
N ARG A 80 -12.61 14.38 -11.52
CA ARG A 80 -13.61 15.08 -12.36
C ARG A 80 -14.02 14.30 -13.61
N GLN A 81 -13.23 13.31 -13.99
CA GLN A 81 -13.42 12.51 -15.20
C GLN A 81 -13.41 11.04 -14.82
N GLU A 82 -14.17 10.20 -15.51
CA GLU A 82 -14.22 8.77 -15.22
C GLU A 82 -12.99 8.01 -15.73
N ARG A 83 -12.31 8.56 -16.75
CA ARG A 83 -11.16 7.93 -17.40
C ARG A 83 -10.23 8.95 -18.06
N TRP A 84 -8.95 8.65 -18.07
CA TRP A 84 -7.95 9.33 -18.91
C TRP A 84 -6.75 8.43 -19.16
N GLN A 85 -6.06 8.63 -20.27
CA GLN A 85 -4.79 7.98 -20.57
C GLN A 85 -3.92 8.88 -21.46
N GLY A 86 -2.61 8.92 -21.17
CA GLY A 86 -1.65 9.64 -21.98
C GLY A 86 -0.21 9.43 -21.51
N GLU A 87 0.73 9.70 -22.40
CA GLU A 87 2.15 9.77 -22.05
C GLU A 87 2.43 11.04 -21.24
N LEU A 88 3.22 10.90 -20.18
CA LEU A 88 3.62 12.01 -19.33
C LEU A 88 4.99 12.54 -19.75
N GLN A 89 5.19 13.85 -19.55
CA GLN A 89 6.51 14.46 -19.69
C GLN A 89 7.35 14.17 -18.45
N VAL A 90 8.42 13.42 -18.63
CA VAL A 90 9.37 13.05 -17.58
C VAL A 90 10.43 14.14 -17.41
N GLN A 91 10.69 14.51 -16.15
CA GLN A 91 11.85 15.28 -15.72
C GLN A 91 12.79 14.35 -14.95
N GLY A 92 14.10 14.43 -15.19
CA GLY A 92 15.07 13.45 -14.69
C GLY A 92 15.19 12.23 -15.60
N GLU A 93 15.65 11.10 -15.06
CA GLU A 93 15.89 9.88 -15.83
C GLU A 93 15.25 8.66 -15.16
N ILE A 94 14.21 8.11 -15.81
CA ILE A 94 13.63 6.83 -15.41
C ILE A 94 14.61 5.72 -15.82
N PRO A 95 15.01 4.83 -14.89
CA PRO A 95 15.93 3.75 -15.23
C PRO A 95 15.39 2.83 -16.33
N GLN A 96 16.23 2.49 -17.30
CA GLN A 96 15.84 1.67 -18.46
C GLN A 96 15.36 0.26 -18.09
N TRP A 97 15.78 -0.26 -16.93
CA TRP A 97 15.36 -1.56 -16.42
C TRP A 97 13.98 -1.54 -15.77
N LEU A 98 13.44 -0.36 -15.41
CA LEU A 98 12.12 -0.22 -14.83
C LEU A 98 11.07 -0.42 -15.93
N ASN A 99 10.60 -1.65 -16.07
CA ASN A 99 9.72 -2.09 -17.14
C ASN A 99 8.52 -2.86 -16.57
N GLY A 100 7.38 -2.19 -16.48
CA GLY A 100 6.16 -2.73 -15.87
C GLY A 100 5.15 -1.64 -15.54
N THR A 101 4.05 -2.05 -14.94
CA THR A 101 2.95 -1.18 -14.55
C THR A 101 2.83 -1.14 -13.03
N TYR A 102 2.98 0.04 -12.44
CA TYR A 102 2.54 0.31 -11.08
C TYR A 102 1.05 0.66 -11.11
N LEU A 103 0.24 -0.09 -10.39
CA LEU A 103 -1.18 0.17 -10.18
C LEU A 103 -1.38 0.68 -8.77
N ARG A 104 -2.24 1.67 -8.58
CA ARG A 104 -2.70 2.13 -7.27
C ARG A 104 -4.21 2.21 -7.25
N ASN A 105 -4.79 1.54 -6.26
CA ASN A 105 -6.22 1.54 -6.00
C ASN A 105 -6.55 2.32 -4.73
N GLY A 106 -7.80 2.74 -4.56
CA GLY A 106 -8.16 3.71 -3.54
C GLY A 106 -9.46 4.46 -3.82
N PRO A 107 -10.03 5.13 -2.83
CA PRO A 107 -11.19 6.00 -3.02
C PRO A 107 -10.80 7.22 -3.87
N GLY A 108 -11.66 7.59 -4.80
CA GLY A 108 -11.42 8.75 -5.67
C GLY A 108 -12.68 9.49 -6.14
N LEU A 109 -13.86 9.05 -5.73
CA LEU A 109 -15.12 9.76 -5.96
C LEU A 109 -15.97 9.76 -4.68
N TRP A 110 -16.09 10.93 -4.06
CA TRP A 110 -16.83 11.13 -2.81
C TRP A 110 -18.15 11.88 -2.99
N HIS A 111 -18.62 12.04 -4.22
CA HIS A 111 -19.84 12.78 -4.55
C HIS A 111 -20.71 12.02 -5.56
N ILE A 112 -22.02 11.96 -5.30
CA ILE A 112 -23.02 11.33 -6.17
C ILE A 112 -24.27 12.23 -6.16
N GLY A 113 -24.56 12.94 -7.26
CA GLY A 113 -25.63 13.95 -7.24
C GLY A 113 -25.43 14.89 -6.05
N ASP A 114 -26.45 15.14 -5.23
CA ASP A 114 -26.29 16.00 -4.05
C ASP A 114 -25.67 15.31 -2.82
N TYR A 115 -25.40 14.00 -2.91
CA TYR A 115 -24.85 13.21 -1.80
C TYR A 115 -23.33 13.35 -1.73
N ASN A 116 -22.81 13.69 -0.55
CA ASN A 116 -21.38 13.78 -0.26
C ASN A 116 -21.03 12.79 0.84
N PHE A 117 -20.05 11.93 0.58
CA PHE A 117 -19.47 11.06 1.59
C PHE A 117 -18.72 11.87 2.65
N ARG A 118 -18.60 11.31 3.86
CA ARG A 118 -17.96 11.98 5.00
C ARG A 118 -16.63 11.38 5.40
N HIS A 119 -16.37 10.11 5.07
CA HIS A 119 -15.16 9.40 5.46
C HIS A 119 -14.27 9.07 4.27
N LEU A 120 -12.94 9.03 4.51
CA LEU A 120 -11.95 8.69 3.48
C LEU A 120 -12.31 7.38 2.77
N PHE A 121 -12.63 6.34 3.54
CA PHE A 121 -12.88 4.97 3.05
C PHE A 121 -14.20 4.75 2.32
N ASP A 122 -15.10 5.73 2.24
CA ASP A 122 -16.39 5.53 1.55
C ASP A 122 -16.34 5.83 0.05
N GLY A 123 -15.33 6.59 -0.40
CA GLY A 123 -15.28 7.04 -1.80
C GLY A 123 -15.20 5.86 -2.76
N TYR A 124 -15.84 5.98 -3.93
CA TYR A 124 -15.79 4.90 -4.92
C TYR A 124 -14.39 4.72 -5.48
N ALA A 125 -14.06 3.46 -5.74
CA ALA A 125 -12.74 3.04 -6.17
C ALA A 125 -12.33 3.65 -7.53
N THR A 126 -11.24 4.40 -7.52
CA THR A 126 -10.55 4.90 -8.71
C THR A 126 -9.19 4.20 -8.80
N LEU A 127 -8.96 3.49 -9.90
CA LEU A 127 -7.68 2.84 -10.20
C LEU A 127 -6.81 3.78 -11.03
N VAL A 128 -5.54 3.94 -10.65
CA VAL A 128 -4.53 4.71 -11.42
C VAL A 128 -3.41 3.76 -11.82
N ARG A 129 -2.89 3.91 -13.03
CA ARG A 129 -1.74 3.17 -13.55
C ARG A 129 -0.62 4.10 -13.97
N LEU A 130 0.61 3.66 -13.71
CA LEU A 130 1.86 4.24 -14.20
C LEU A 130 2.62 3.12 -14.92
N ASN A 131 2.59 3.12 -16.24
CA ASN A 131 3.28 2.14 -17.08
C ASN A 131 4.64 2.69 -17.53
N PHE A 132 5.69 2.01 -17.08
CA PHE A 132 7.08 2.32 -17.37
C PHE A 132 7.59 1.41 -18.48
N HIS A 133 8.20 2.01 -19.51
CA HIS A 133 8.81 1.27 -20.60
C HIS A 133 9.96 2.07 -21.22
N THR A 134 11.18 1.56 -21.14
CA THR A 134 12.38 2.16 -21.79
C THR A 134 12.58 3.65 -21.48
N GLY A 135 12.42 4.02 -20.21
CA GLY A 135 12.54 5.42 -19.75
C GLY A 135 11.32 6.31 -20.04
N ARG A 136 10.28 5.79 -20.68
CA ARG A 136 9.00 6.48 -20.91
C ARG A 136 7.99 6.11 -19.82
N LEU A 137 7.03 7.01 -19.60
CA LEU A 137 5.95 6.82 -18.63
C LEU A 137 4.60 7.18 -19.25
N VAL A 138 3.71 6.19 -19.29
CA VAL A 138 2.30 6.38 -19.66
C VAL A 138 1.44 6.26 -18.41
N MET A 139 0.58 7.24 -18.18
CA MET A 139 -0.37 7.22 -17.09
C MET A 139 -1.77 6.96 -17.62
N GLY A 140 -2.58 6.28 -16.82
CA GLY A 140 -4.02 6.26 -17.01
C GLY A 140 -4.76 6.13 -15.68
N HIS A 141 -6.04 6.45 -15.67
CA HIS A 141 -6.91 6.16 -14.54
C HIS A 141 -8.32 5.80 -15.00
N ARG A 142 -9.04 5.07 -14.16
CA ARG A 142 -10.42 4.66 -14.42
C ARG A 142 -11.19 4.37 -13.13
N GLN A 143 -12.48 4.65 -13.13
CA GLN A 143 -13.39 4.18 -12.07
C GLN A 143 -13.67 2.68 -12.18
N ILE A 144 -13.64 1.98 -11.05
CA ILE A 144 -14.03 0.56 -11.01
C ILE A 144 -15.55 0.45 -11.10
N GLU A 145 -16.04 -0.33 -12.06
CA GLU A 145 -17.47 -0.47 -12.39
C GLU A 145 -18.19 -1.48 -11.47
N SER A 146 -18.02 -1.31 -10.16
CA SER A 146 -18.71 -2.08 -9.12
C SER A 146 -20.23 -1.89 -9.16
N ASP A 147 -20.99 -2.85 -8.63
CA ASP A 147 -22.45 -2.72 -8.55
C ASP A 147 -22.86 -1.56 -7.63
N ALA A 148 -22.10 -1.30 -6.57
CA ALA A 148 -22.28 -0.14 -5.71
C ALA A 148 -22.16 1.17 -6.47
N TYR A 149 -21.05 1.36 -7.20
CA TYR A 149 -20.82 2.56 -8.02
C TYR A 149 -21.90 2.71 -9.10
N LYS A 150 -22.16 1.67 -9.91
CA LYS A 150 -23.16 1.72 -11.00
C LYS A 150 -24.57 2.01 -10.48
N ALA A 151 -24.97 1.39 -9.37
CA ALA A 151 -26.28 1.64 -8.78
C ALA A 151 -26.40 3.08 -8.28
N SER A 152 -25.35 3.60 -7.63
CA SER A 152 -25.36 4.96 -7.13
C SER A 152 -25.31 6.01 -8.24
N GLN A 153 -24.53 5.80 -9.30
CA GLN A 153 -24.58 6.63 -10.50
C GLN A 153 -25.96 6.61 -11.16
N LYS A 154 -26.60 5.44 -11.26
CA LYS A 154 -27.94 5.34 -11.86
C LYS A 154 -29.03 6.03 -11.03
N ASN A 155 -28.99 5.89 -9.71
CA ASN A 155 -30.04 6.38 -8.81
C ASN A 155 -29.74 7.75 -8.18
N GLN A 156 -28.55 8.31 -8.42
CA GLN A 156 -28.08 9.59 -7.87
C GLN A 156 -28.19 9.66 -6.33
N LYS A 157 -27.94 8.53 -5.67
CA LYS A 157 -27.96 8.39 -4.21
C LYS A 157 -27.13 7.20 -3.74
N LEU A 158 -26.78 7.18 -2.45
CA LEU A 158 -26.17 6.00 -1.83
C LEU A 158 -27.11 4.79 -1.89
N CYS A 159 -26.64 3.67 -2.45
CA CYS A 159 -27.43 2.46 -2.66
C CYS A 159 -26.99 1.24 -1.85
N TYR A 160 -25.75 1.24 -1.34
CA TYR A 160 -25.15 0.16 -0.56
C TYR A 160 -24.60 0.69 0.75
N ARG A 161 -24.37 -0.19 1.72
CA ARG A 161 -23.67 0.17 2.96
C ARG A 161 -22.17 0.23 2.69
N GLU A 162 -21.59 1.41 2.90
CA GLU A 162 -20.15 1.63 2.82
C GLU A 162 -19.56 1.64 4.24
N PHE A 163 -18.28 2.04 4.38
CA PHE A 163 -17.56 1.95 5.64
C PHE A 163 -18.23 2.74 6.77
N SER A 164 -18.54 4.02 6.55
CA SER A 164 -19.12 4.93 7.55
C SER A 164 -20.57 5.34 7.26
N GLU A 165 -21.14 4.88 6.14
CA GLU A 165 -22.45 5.32 5.64
C GLU A 165 -23.39 4.15 5.34
N ALA A 166 -24.68 4.36 5.55
CA ALA A 166 -25.74 3.43 5.18
C ALA A 166 -26.85 4.14 4.39
N PRO A 167 -27.50 3.47 3.42
CA PRO A 167 -28.64 4.04 2.72
C PRO A 167 -29.77 4.41 3.68
N LYS A 168 -30.42 5.56 3.47
CA LYS A 168 -31.62 5.92 4.22
C LYS A 168 -32.79 5.04 3.79
N THR A 169 -33.53 4.50 4.75
CA THR A 169 -34.73 3.69 4.50
C THR A 169 -35.99 4.51 4.72
N ASP A 170 -36.90 4.49 3.76
CA ASP A 170 -38.12 5.33 3.78
C ASP A 170 -39.15 4.89 4.84
N ASN A 171 -39.16 3.61 5.23
CA ASN A 171 -40.07 3.06 6.24
C ASN A 171 -39.54 1.76 6.88
N PHE A 172 -40.23 1.28 7.91
CA PHE A 172 -39.84 0.08 8.69
C PHE A 172 -39.80 -1.22 7.86
N LEU A 173 -40.67 -1.37 6.85
CA LEU A 173 -40.68 -2.58 6.01
C LEU A 173 -39.48 -2.62 5.05
N ALA A 174 -39.15 -1.48 4.45
CA ALA A 174 -37.93 -1.32 3.66
C ALA A 174 -36.68 -1.57 4.51
N TYR A 175 -36.71 -1.12 5.76
CA TYR A 175 -35.67 -1.35 6.74
C TYR A 175 -35.50 -2.85 7.09
N MET A 176 -36.58 -3.58 7.37
CA MET A 176 -36.53 -5.03 7.59
C MET A 176 -36.03 -5.81 6.36
N GLY A 177 -36.42 -5.39 5.16
CA GLY A 177 -35.91 -5.97 3.91
C GLY A 177 -34.41 -5.72 3.72
N ASP A 178 -33.92 -4.54 4.10
CA ASP A 178 -32.51 -4.18 4.04
C ASP A 178 -31.66 -4.93 5.08
N LEU A 179 -32.21 -5.18 6.28
CA LEU A 179 -31.57 -6.04 7.28
C LEU A 179 -31.48 -7.49 6.78
N ALA A 180 -32.55 -8.05 6.20
CA ALA A 180 -32.51 -9.40 5.62
C ALA A 180 -31.46 -9.52 4.50
N LYS A 181 -31.29 -8.46 3.68
CA LYS A 181 -30.23 -8.37 2.66
C LYS A 181 -28.83 -8.27 3.26
N LEU A 182 -28.67 -7.73 4.46
CA LEU A 182 -27.38 -7.70 5.15
C LEU A 182 -26.98 -9.10 5.62
N LEU A 183 -27.91 -9.83 6.23
CA LEU A 183 -27.67 -11.21 6.69
C LEU A 183 -27.39 -12.16 5.53
N SER A 184 -27.95 -11.90 4.34
CA SER A 184 -27.61 -12.65 3.11
C SER A 184 -26.37 -12.14 2.38
N GLY A 185 -25.77 -11.03 2.84
CA GLY A 185 -24.64 -10.36 2.18
C GLY A 185 -25.00 -9.53 0.95
N ALA A 186 -26.26 -9.55 0.49
CA ALA A 186 -26.70 -8.82 -0.69
C ALA A 186 -26.51 -7.30 -0.59
N SER A 187 -26.69 -6.71 0.61
CA SER A 187 -26.51 -5.27 0.85
C SER A 187 -25.07 -4.85 1.13
N LEU A 188 -24.11 -5.80 1.17
CA LEU A 188 -22.70 -5.47 1.33
C LEU A 188 -22.19 -4.77 0.08
N THR A 189 -21.35 -3.77 0.28
CA THR A 189 -20.66 -3.09 -0.81
C THR A 189 -19.71 -4.03 -1.53
N ASP A 190 -19.60 -3.84 -2.85
CA ASP A 190 -18.52 -4.34 -3.68
C ASP A 190 -17.59 -3.21 -4.13
N ASN A 191 -17.59 -2.08 -3.42
CA ASN A 191 -16.67 -0.96 -3.62
C ASN A 191 -15.24 -1.37 -3.28
N ALA A 192 -14.55 -1.98 -4.24
CA ALA A 192 -13.19 -2.47 -4.14
C ALA A 192 -12.16 -1.33 -4.12
N ASN A 193 -12.21 -0.46 -3.11
CA ASN A 193 -11.43 0.78 -3.05
C ASN A 193 -10.21 0.72 -2.12
N THR A 194 -9.84 -0.45 -1.61
CA THR A 194 -8.79 -0.56 -0.59
C THR A 194 -7.45 -0.91 -1.23
N GLY A 195 -7.33 -2.10 -1.80
CA GLY A 195 -6.07 -2.60 -2.34
C GLY A 195 -6.18 -3.10 -3.77
N VAL A 196 -5.02 -3.37 -4.37
CA VAL A 196 -4.88 -4.10 -5.64
C VAL A 196 -3.74 -5.09 -5.48
N VAL A 197 -3.92 -6.32 -5.97
CA VAL A 197 -2.89 -7.37 -5.90
C VAL A 197 -2.77 -8.09 -7.23
N LYS A 198 -1.55 -8.50 -7.57
CA LYS A 198 -1.27 -9.42 -8.69
C LYS A 198 -1.19 -10.83 -8.13
N LEU A 199 -2.09 -11.72 -8.55
CA LEU A 199 -2.06 -13.13 -8.21
C LEU A 199 -0.90 -13.85 -8.90
N GLY A 200 -0.48 -15.00 -8.37
CA GLY A 200 0.62 -15.81 -8.94
C GLY A 200 0.35 -16.32 -10.37
N ASP A 201 -0.90 -16.31 -10.82
CA ASP A 201 -1.29 -16.64 -12.20
C ASP A 201 -1.39 -15.43 -13.13
N GLY A 202 -1.02 -14.24 -12.65
CA GLY A 202 -1.03 -13.00 -13.41
C GLY A 202 -2.34 -12.21 -13.39
N ARG A 203 -3.44 -12.77 -12.86
CA ARG A 203 -4.69 -12.00 -12.69
C ARG A 203 -4.48 -10.87 -11.69
N VAL A 204 -5.10 -9.73 -11.94
CA VAL A 204 -5.04 -8.56 -11.04
C VAL A 204 -6.40 -8.34 -10.41
N VAL A 205 -6.42 -8.25 -9.09
CA VAL A 205 -7.65 -8.17 -8.29
C VAL A 205 -7.61 -6.93 -7.39
N CYS A 206 -8.61 -6.08 -7.53
CA CYS A 206 -8.91 -5.00 -6.60
C CYS A 206 -9.74 -5.54 -5.43
N LEU A 207 -9.45 -5.06 -4.22
CA LEU A 207 -9.99 -5.58 -2.97
C LEU A 207 -10.58 -4.47 -2.11
N THR A 208 -11.58 -4.85 -1.33
CA THR A 208 -11.96 -4.23 -0.05
C THR A 208 -12.05 -5.34 1.00
N GLU A 209 -12.51 -5.04 2.21
CA GLU A 209 -12.66 -6.04 3.28
C GLU A 209 -13.87 -6.96 3.12
N THR A 210 -14.77 -6.69 2.17
CA THR A 210 -15.84 -7.63 1.80
C THR A 210 -15.33 -8.63 0.75
N GLN A 211 -15.72 -9.89 0.87
CA GLN A 211 -15.39 -10.89 -0.16
C GLN A 211 -16.04 -10.52 -1.51
N LYS A 212 -17.27 -9.97 -1.46
CA LYS A 212 -18.04 -9.50 -2.62
C LYS A 212 -17.32 -8.37 -3.39
N GLY A 213 -16.53 -7.54 -2.71
CA GLY A 213 -15.72 -6.48 -3.29
C GLY A 213 -14.35 -6.94 -3.79
N SER A 214 -14.23 -8.20 -4.18
CA SER A 214 -13.06 -8.69 -4.93
C SER A 214 -13.39 -8.57 -6.43
N ILE A 215 -12.67 -7.72 -7.16
CA ILE A 215 -12.97 -7.39 -8.57
C ILE A 215 -11.73 -7.61 -9.43
N VAL A 216 -11.87 -8.37 -10.51
CA VAL A 216 -10.81 -8.59 -11.49
C VAL A 216 -10.77 -7.43 -12.48
N ILE A 217 -9.57 -6.94 -12.76
CA ILE A 217 -9.32 -5.85 -13.72
C ILE A 217 -8.27 -6.25 -14.75
N ASP A 218 -8.28 -5.57 -15.89
CA ASP A 218 -7.19 -5.60 -16.88
C ASP A 218 -6.13 -4.54 -16.49
N PRO A 219 -4.86 -4.92 -16.25
CA PRO A 219 -3.84 -3.98 -15.79
C PRO A 219 -3.38 -2.98 -16.85
N ASP A 220 -3.62 -3.26 -18.14
CA ASP A 220 -3.19 -2.41 -19.26
C ASP A 220 -4.28 -1.40 -19.63
N THR A 221 -5.55 -1.83 -19.66
CA THR A 221 -6.69 -0.97 -20.04
C THR A 221 -7.45 -0.39 -18.85
N LEU A 222 -7.27 -0.95 -17.65
CA LEU A 222 -8.05 -0.69 -16.44
C LEU A 222 -9.53 -1.06 -16.56
N ASP A 223 -9.91 -1.87 -17.55
CA ASP A 223 -11.27 -2.40 -17.67
C ASP A 223 -11.63 -3.25 -16.44
N THR A 224 -12.86 -3.06 -15.95
CA THR A 224 -13.44 -3.96 -14.94
C THR A 224 -13.92 -5.23 -15.65
N LEU A 225 -13.25 -6.36 -15.41
CA LEU A 225 -13.54 -7.62 -16.09
C LEU A 225 -14.67 -8.39 -15.43
N GLY A 226 -14.84 -8.25 -14.12
CA GLY A 226 -15.92 -8.89 -13.37
C GLY A 226 -15.55 -9.12 -11.91
N LYS A 227 -16.44 -9.81 -11.19
CA LYS A 227 -16.18 -10.20 -9.80
C LYS A 227 -15.21 -11.37 -9.73
N PHE A 228 -14.34 -11.35 -8.74
CA PHE A 228 -13.54 -12.50 -8.36
C PHE A 228 -14.36 -13.37 -7.41
N GLU A 229 -14.91 -14.47 -7.93
CA GLU A 229 -15.75 -15.37 -7.14
C GLU A 229 -14.93 -16.56 -6.63
N TYR A 230 -14.89 -16.73 -5.31
CA TYR A 230 -14.36 -17.93 -4.69
C TYR A 230 -15.30 -19.11 -4.96
N SER A 231 -14.73 -20.26 -5.33
CA SER A 231 -15.48 -21.49 -5.68
C SER A 231 -15.69 -22.44 -4.51
N ASP A 232 -15.11 -22.13 -3.35
CA ASP A 232 -15.27 -22.90 -2.11
C ASP A 232 -16.56 -22.57 -1.35
N ASN A 233 -16.89 -23.41 -0.37
CA ASN A 233 -18.07 -23.27 0.50
C ASN A 233 -17.70 -22.81 1.92
N LEU A 234 -16.59 -22.09 2.10
CA LEU A 234 -16.12 -21.68 3.44
C LEU A 234 -17.01 -20.61 4.08
N GLY A 235 -17.88 -19.98 3.29
CA GLY A 235 -18.76 -18.91 3.73
C GLY A 235 -17.97 -17.67 4.18
N GLY A 236 -18.58 -16.91 5.09
CA GLY A 236 -18.06 -15.62 5.52
C GLY A 236 -18.38 -14.50 4.54
N LEU A 237 -18.45 -13.28 5.08
CA LEU A 237 -18.81 -12.08 4.32
C LEU A 237 -17.62 -11.15 4.12
N ILE A 238 -16.65 -11.26 5.01
CA ILE A 238 -15.48 -10.39 5.10
C ILE A 238 -14.19 -11.20 5.11
N HIS A 239 -13.11 -10.54 4.75
CA HIS A 239 -11.73 -11.03 4.80
C HIS A 239 -10.78 -9.87 5.14
N SER A 240 -9.52 -10.18 5.45
CA SER A 240 -8.48 -9.15 5.54
C SER A 240 -8.32 -8.43 4.19
N ALA A 241 -8.14 -7.11 4.22
CA ALA A 241 -7.88 -6.30 3.02
C ALA A 241 -6.52 -6.60 2.37
N HIS A 242 -5.58 -7.12 3.14
CA HIS A 242 -4.20 -7.41 2.72
C HIS A 242 -3.92 -8.91 2.74
N PRO A 243 -4.38 -9.66 1.73
CA PRO A 243 -3.91 -11.02 1.56
C PRO A 243 -2.40 -11.02 1.27
N ILE A 244 -1.72 -12.05 1.75
CA ILE A 244 -0.33 -12.29 1.38
C ILE A 244 -0.31 -13.03 0.05
N VAL A 245 0.24 -12.38 -0.98
CA VAL A 245 0.29 -12.92 -2.34
C VAL A 245 1.74 -13.05 -2.78
N THR A 246 2.09 -14.23 -3.28
CA THR A 246 3.38 -14.58 -3.88
C THR A 246 3.11 -15.35 -5.18
N ASP A 247 4.18 -15.73 -5.89
CA ASP A 247 4.04 -16.56 -7.09
C ASP A 247 3.43 -17.94 -6.80
N THR A 248 3.49 -18.44 -5.55
CA THR A 248 3.01 -19.78 -5.18
C THR A 248 1.82 -19.80 -4.25
N ASP A 249 1.54 -18.69 -3.57
CA ASP A 249 0.59 -18.66 -2.48
C ASP A 249 -0.23 -17.38 -2.50
N PHE A 250 -1.53 -17.53 -2.30
CA PHE A 250 -2.42 -16.52 -1.75
C PHE A 250 -2.86 -16.98 -0.37
N ILE A 251 -2.65 -16.19 0.68
CA ILE A 251 -3.11 -16.48 2.05
C ILE A 251 -3.94 -15.29 2.52
N THR A 252 -5.09 -15.56 3.15
CA THR A 252 -5.90 -14.52 3.81
C THR A 252 -6.52 -15.04 5.11
N LEU A 253 -7.05 -14.11 5.90
CA LEU A 253 -7.79 -14.39 7.12
C LEU A 253 -9.28 -14.12 6.90
N LEU A 254 -10.11 -15.04 7.38
CA LEU A 254 -11.56 -14.91 7.40
C LEU A 254 -12.00 -14.72 8.87
N PRO A 255 -12.37 -13.50 9.29
CA PRO A 255 -12.97 -13.28 10.60
C PRO A 255 -14.31 -13.99 10.71
N ASP A 256 -14.55 -14.64 11.85
CA ASP A 256 -15.80 -15.32 12.17
C ASP A 256 -16.53 -14.54 13.26
N LEU A 257 -17.63 -13.89 12.86
CA LEU A 257 -18.43 -13.03 13.73
C LEU A 257 -19.44 -13.83 14.58
N ILE A 258 -19.69 -15.10 14.25
CA ILE A 258 -20.66 -15.96 14.97
C ILE A 258 -19.93 -16.74 16.06
N ASN A 259 -18.82 -17.36 15.72
CA ASN A 259 -17.90 -17.99 16.65
C ASN A 259 -16.62 -17.14 16.65
N PRO A 260 -16.40 -16.26 17.63
CA PRO A 260 -15.29 -15.29 17.59
C PRO A 260 -13.92 -15.95 17.34
N GLY A 261 -13.33 -15.64 16.20
CA GLY A 261 -12.05 -16.20 15.78
C GLY A 261 -11.71 -15.87 14.33
N TYR A 262 -10.63 -16.48 13.84
CA TYR A 262 -10.14 -16.28 12.49
C TYR A 262 -9.78 -17.62 11.85
N THR A 263 -10.30 -17.85 10.65
CA THR A 263 -9.91 -19.00 9.83
C THR A 263 -8.83 -18.55 8.84
N VAL A 264 -7.68 -19.23 8.88
CA VAL A 264 -6.57 -19.00 7.94
C VAL A 264 -6.81 -19.88 6.72
N VAL A 265 -6.83 -19.28 5.54
CA VAL A 265 -7.08 -19.98 4.28
C VAL A 265 -6.00 -19.68 3.26
N ARG A 266 -5.76 -20.62 2.36
CA ARG A 266 -4.85 -20.44 1.22
C ARG A 266 -5.50 -20.78 -0.10
N MET A 267 -5.02 -20.18 -1.17
CA MET A 267 -5.46 -20.45 -2.54
C MET A 267 -4.22 -20.63 -3.43
N GLU A 268 -4.28 -21.64 -4.28
CA GLU A 268 -3.21 -21.92 -5.26
C GLU A 268 -3.39 -21.01 -6.50
N PRO A 269 -2.30 -20.58 -7.16
CA PRO A 269 -2.36 -19.87 -8.42
C PRO A 269 -3.19 -20.63 -9.46
N GLY A 270 -4.03 -19.93 -10.23
CA GLY A 270 -4.92 -20.51 -11.23
C GLY A 270 -6.21 -21.10 -10.67
N SER A 271 -6.35 -21.19 -9.34
CA SER A 271 -7.56 -21.64 -8.67
C SER A 271 -8.36 -20.45 -8.12
N ASN A 272 -9.66 -20.70 -7.89
CA ASN A 272 -10.54 -19.86 -7.07
C ASN A 272 -11.01 -20.61 -5.82
N GLU A 273 -10.51 -21.82 -5.56
CA GLU A 273 -10.86 -22.63 -4.39
C GLU A 273 -9.86 -22.35 -3.26
N ARG A 274 -10.35 -21.86 -2.13
CA ARG A 274 -9.53 -21.71 -0.92
C ARG A 274 -9.59 -22.99 -0.09
N LYS A 275 -8.44 -23.36 0.48
CA LYS A 275 -8.28 -24.48 1.41
C LYS A 275 -7.96 -23.93 2.80
N VAL A 276 -8.59 -24.49 3.83
CA VAL A 276 -8.31 -24.13 5.23
C VAL A 276 -6.92 -24.62 5.62
N ILE A 277 -6.10 -23.72 6.16
CA ILE A 277 -4.85 -24.07 6.85
C ILE A 277 -5.17 -24.44 8.29
N GLY A 278 -5.89 -23.57 9.00
CA GLY A 278 -6.24 -23.76 10.41
C GLY A 278 -7.12 -22.63 10.93
N ARG A 279 -7.42 -22.66 12.23
CA ARG A 279 -8.27 -21.68 12.87
C ARG A 279 -7.71 -21.25 14.23
N VAL A 280 -7.83 -19.96 14.52
CA VAL A 280 -7.60 -19.38 15.85
C VAL A 280 -8.95 -18.99 16.44
N ASN A 281 -9.22 -19.42 17.67
CA ASN A 281 -10.37 -18.91 18.43
C ASN A 281 -9.90 -17.73 19.28
N CYS A 282 -10.72 -16.68 19.38
CA CYS A 282 -10.40 -15.54 20.22
C CYS A 282 -10.28 -15.95 21.69
N ARG A 283 -9.32 -15.36 22.41
CA ARG A 283 -9.11 -15.65 23.84
C ARG A 283 -10.08 -14.93 24.75
N GLY A 284 -10.74 -13.89 24.27
CA GLY A 284 -11.76 -13.14 24.99
C GLY A 284 -12.61 -12.30 24.05
N GLY A 285 -13.49 -11.49 24.63
CA GLY A 285 -14.33 -10.51 23.91
C GLY A 285 -15.58 -11.08 23.23
N PRO A 286 -16.53 -10.18 22.87
CA PRO A 286 -17.83 -10.58 22.30
C PRO A 286 -17.80 -10.92 20.80
N SER A 287 -16.71 -10.59 20.11
CA SER A 287 -16.53 -10.66 18.65
C SER A 287 -15.05 -10.69 18.33
N PRO A 288 -14.60 -11.10 17.12
CA PRO A 288 -13.19 -11.02 16.79
C PRO A 288 -12.71 -9.56 16.77
N GLY A 289 -11.42 -9.38 17.05
CA GLY A 289 -10.70 -8.15 16.74
C GLY A 289 -10.76 -7.82 15.26
N TRP A 290 -10.65 -6.54 14.93
CA TRP A 290 -10.46 -6.13 13.56
C TRP A 290 -9.05 -6.56 13.10
N VAL A 291 -8.94 -7.15 11.91
CA VAL A 291 -7.65 -7.54 11.33
C VAL A 291 -7.60 -7.06 9.90
N HIS A 292 -7.08 -5.85 9.71
CA HIS A 292 -6.93 -5.23 8.39
C HIS A 292 -5.85 -5.93 7.55
N SER A 293 -4.69 -6.19 8.16
CA SER A 293 -3.59 -6.98 7.58
C SER A 293 -2.99 -7.94 8.61
N PHE A 294 -2.14 -8.86 8.16
CA PHE A 294 -1.44 -9.81 9.00
C PHE A 294 -0.11 -10.25 8.34
N PRO A 295 0.94 -10.56 9.11
CA PRO A 295 2.22 -10.96 8.54
C PRO A 295 2.39 -12.48 8.52
N VAL A 296 3.31 -12.94 7.68
CA VAL A 296 3.73 -14.34 7.62
C VAL A 296 5.25 -14.43 7.67
N THR A 297 5.77 -15.55 8.12
CA THR A 297 7.19 -15.92 7.96
C THR A 297 7.32 -17.06 6.95
N LYS A 298 8.51 -17.62 6.78
CA LYS A 298 8.71 -18.85 6.00
C LYS A 298 7.77 -19.98 6.47
N HIS A 299 7.69 -20.24 7.78
CA HIS A 299 6.97 -21.39 8.32
C HIS A 299 5.64 -21.05 9.01
N TYR A 300 5.40 -19.78 9.35
CA TYR A 300 4.29 -19.40 10.21
C TYR A 300 3.38 -18.32 9.60
N VAL A 301 2.10 -18.37 9.98
CA VAL A 301 1.15 -17.26 9.86
C VAL A 301 1.00 -16.65 11.24
N VAL A 302 1.13 -15.33 11.36
CA VAL A 302 0.84 -14.61 12.60
C VAL A 302 -0.59 -14.10 12.50
N VAL A 303 -1.45 -14.55 13.42
CA VAL A 303 -2.83 -14.07 13.52
C VAL A 303 -2.92 -13.13 14.72
N PRO A 304 -3.06 -11.82 14.51
CA PRO A 304 -3.20 -10.87 15.60
C PRO A 304 -4.63 -10.84 16.14
N GLU A 305 -4.78 -10.67 17.45
CA GLU A 305 -6.05 -10.44 18.11
C GLU A 305 -6.01 -9.08 18.82
N MET A 306 -6.47 -8.04 18.13
CA MET A 306 -6.56 -6.69 18.69
C MET A 306 -7.80 -6.51 19.58
N PRO A 307 -7.71 -5.69 20.64
CA PRO A 307 -8.85 -5.30 21.48
C PRO A 307 -9.82 -4.33 20.79
N LEU A 308 -9.49 -3.79 19.61
CA LEU A 308 -10.44 -3.09 18.75
C LEU A 308 -11.28 -4.12 17.99
N ARG A 309 -12.53 -4.34 18.41
CA ARG A 309 -13.36 -5.46 17.94
C ARG A 309 -14.56 -5.00 17.14
N TYR A 310 -15.08 -5.86 16.27
CA TYR A 310 -16.33 -5.59 15.57
C TYR A 310 -17.48 -5.43 16.58
N CYS A 311 -18.33 -4.42 16.42
CA CYS A 311 -19.47 -4.22 17.32
C CYS A 311 -20.50 -5.36 17.16
N ALA A 312 -20.54 -6.29 18.10
CA ALA A 312 -21.50 -7.42 18.08
C ALA A 312 -22.95 -6.94 18.18
N GLN A 313 -23.19 -5.82 18.88
CA GLN A 313 -24.52 -5.24 19.02
C GLN A 313 -25.08 -4.71 17.70
N ASN A 314 -24.23 -4.25 16.77
CA ASN A 314 -24.68 -3.77 15.46
C ASN A 314 -25.21 -4.89 14.56
N LEU A 315 -24.68 -6.10 14.69
CA LEU A 315 -25.19 -7.27 13.94
C LEU A 315 -26.56 -7.72 14.48
N LEU A 316 -26.85 -7.44 15.75
CA LEU A 316 -28.04 -7.90 16.47
C LEU A 316 -29.14 -6.84 16.60
N LYS A 317 -28.77 -5.56 16.71
CA LYS A 317 -29.69 -4.43 16.82
C LYS A 317 -29.96 -3.91 15.42
N ALA A 318 -31.24 -3.94 15.08
CA ALA A 318 -31.78 -3.47 13.84
C ALA A 318 -31.76 -1.92 13.76
N GLU A 319 -30.57 -1.32 13.78
CA GLU A 319 -30.31 0.09 13.45
C GLU A 319 -29.66 0.20 12.06
N PRO A 320 -29.96 1.23 11.26
CA PRO A 320 -29.25 1.51 10.01
C PRO A 320 -27.83 1.98 10.33
N THR A 321 -26.94 1.02 10.53
CA THR A 321 -25.55 1.26 10.91
C THR A 321 -24.62 1.09 9.72
N PRO A 322 -23.49 1.81 9.69
CA PRO A 322 -22.45 1.61 8.69
C PRO A 322 -21.95 0.17 8.67
N LEU A 323 -21.27 -0.23 7.58
CA LEU A 323 -20.74 -1.60 7.45
C LEU A 323 -19.78 -1.94 8.59
N TYR A 324 -18.92 -0.98 8.97
CA TYR A 324 -17.94 -1.16 10.02
C TYR A 324 -18.22 -0.23 11.20
N LYS A 325 -18.44 -0.83 12.37
CA LYS A 325 -18.40 -0.14 13.66
C LYS A 325 -17.56 -0.99 14.59
N PHE A 326 -16.62 -0.33 15.24
CA PHE A 326 -15.69 -0.97 16.15
C PHE A 326 -15.94 -0.51 17.58
N GLU A 327 -15.66 -1.39 18.53
CA GLU A 327 -15.71 -1.14 19.97
C GLU A 327 -14.35 -1.47 20.57
N TRP A 328 -13.86 -0.61 21.45
CA TRP A 328 -12.61 -0.80 22.16
C TRP A 328 -12.83 -1.64 23.43
N HIS A 329 -12.24 -2.83 23.47
CA HIS A 329 -12.37 -3.82 24.54
C HIS A 329 -11.00 -4.15 25.17
N PRO A 330 -10.35 -3.20 25.87
CA PRO A 330 -9.01 -3.39 26.43
C PRO A 330 -8.99 -4.51 27.49
N GLU A 331 -10.10 -4.77 28.18
CA GLU A 331 -10.26 -5.87 29.12
C GLU A 331 -10.15 -7.24 28.46
N SER A 332 -10.39 -7.32 27.14
CA SER A 332 -10.20 -8.53 26.35
C SER A 332 -8.74 -8.75 25.94
N LYS A 333 -7.84 -7.82 26.29
CA LYS A 333 -6.38 -7.86 26.05
C LYS A 333 -6.00 -7.93 24.56
N GLY A 334 -4.70 -7.90 24.28
CA GLY A 334 -4.13 -8.13 22.95
C GLY A 334 -3.36 -9.45 22.90
N PHE A 335 -3.48 -10.19 21.80
CA PHE A 335 -2.74 -11.45 21.60
C PHE A 335 -2.11 -11.55 20.22
N MET A 336 -1.02 -12.32 20.15
CA MET A 336 -0.41 -12.77 18.90
C MET A 336 -0.39 -14.30 18.86
N HIS A 337 -1.00 -14.87 17.82
CA HIS A 337 -1.08 -16.32 17.63
C HIS A 337 -0.17 -16.75 16.48
N ILE A 338 0.73 -17.69 16.74
CA ILE A 338 1.65 -18.24 15.74
C ILE A 338 1.08 -19.57 15.25
N MET A 339 0.64 -19.63 13.99
CA MET A 339 0.15 -20.84 13.35
C MET A 339 1.18 -21.41 12.39
N CYS A 340 1.50 -22.70 12.52
CA CYS A 340 2.35 -23.41 11.57
C CYS A 340 1.61 -23.60 10.24
N LYS A 341 2.16 -23.05 9.14
CA LYS A 341 1.58 -23.15 7.78
C LYS A 341 1.36 -24.58 7.32
N ALA A 342 2.30 -25.48 7.66
CA ALA A 342 2.28 -26.86 7.19
C ALA A 342 1.25 -27.73 7.91
N SER A 343 1.01 -27.49 9.21
CA SER A 343 0.16 -28.35 10.04
C SER A 343 -1.16 -27.72 10.46
N GLY A 344 -1.33 -26.41 10.29
CA GLY A 344 -2.48 -25.66 10.80
C GLY A 344 -2.51 -25.49 12.32
N LYS A 345 -1.51 -26.02 13.04
CA LYS A 345 -1.47 -25.98 14.50
C LYS A 345 -0.95 -24.64 15.00
N ILE A 346 -1.56 -24.16 16.08
CA ILE A 346 -1.07 -23.02 16.85
C ILE A 346 0.11 -23.49 17.69
N VAL A 347 1.29 -22.91 17.48
CA VAL A 347 2.52 -23.26 18.20
C VAL A 347 2.83 -22.31 19.36
N ALA A 348 2.30 -21.08 19.30
CA ALA A 348 2.37 -20.11 20.38
C ALA A 348 1.13 -19.22 20.37
N SER A 349 0.72 -18.74 21.53
CA SER A 349 -0.35 -17.76 21.70
C SER A 349 -0.06 -16.93 22.93
N VAL A 350 0.52 -15.75 22.70
CA VAL A 350 1.06 -14.91 23.77
C VAL A 350 0.24 -13.65 23.94
N GLU A 351 0.08 -13.20 25.18
CA GLU A 351 -0.43 -11.86 25.49
C GLU A 351 0.64 -10.82 25.13
N VAL A 352 0.22 -9.72 24.50
CA VAL A 352 1.08 -8.59 24.15
C VAL A 352 0.49 -7.29 24.69
N PRO A 353 1.30 -6.22 24.85
CA PRO A 353 0.76 -4.88 25.15
C PRO A 353 -0.36 -4.51 24.16
N LEU A 354 -1.35 -3.74 24.61
CA LEU A 354 -2.44 -3.29 23.74
C LEU A 354 -1.86 -2.47 22.58
N PHE A 355 -2.46 -2.63 21.41
CA PHE A 355 -2.02 -1.99 20.18
C PHE A 355 -3.19 -1.78 19.23
N VAL A 356 -3.03 -0.85 18.31
CA VAL A 356 -3.88 -0.63 17.14
C VAL A 356 -2.95 -0.51 15.94
N THR A 357 -3.21 -1.26 14.88
CA THR A 357 -2.45 -1.23 13.63
C THR A 357 -3.36 -1.59 12.47
N PHE A 358 -3.22 -0.87 11.36
CA PHE A 358 -3.80 -1.29 10.07
C PHE A 358 -2.81 -2.21 9.35
N HIS A 359 -1.53 -1.81 9.32
CA HIS A 359 -0.51 -2.41 8.46
C HIS A 359 0.63 -3.06 9.25
N TYR A 360 0.80 -4.37 9.05
CA TYR A 360 2.05 -5.04 9.37
C TYR A 360 3.06 -4.83 8.25
N ILE A 361 4.29 -4.49 8.62
CA ILE A 361 5.38 -4.23 7.68
C ILE A 361 5.97 -5.56 7.20
N ASN A 362 6.41 -6.41 8.14
CA ASN A 362 6.95 -7.74 7.84
C ASN A 362 7.01 -8.60 9.11
N ALA A 363 7.34 -9.88 8.95
CA ALA A 363 7.72 -10.75 10.06
C ALA A 363 8.87 -11.68 9.67
N TYR A 364 9.64 -12.13 10.67
CA TYR A 364 10.70 -13.11 10.45
C TYR A 364 10.94 -13.99 11.67
N GLU A 365 11.63 -15.09 11.45
CA GLU A 365 11.96 -16.08 12.48
C GLU A 365 13.31 -15.75 13.12
N GLU A 366 13.34 -15.63 14.44
CA GLU A 366 14.57 -15.65 15.24
C GLU A 366 14.96 -17.10 15.48
N THR A 367 16.25 -17.43 15.31
CA THR A 367 16.77 -18.79 15.47
C THR A 367 17.96 -18.83 16.42
N ASP A 368 18.11 -19.94 17.14
CA ASP A 368 19.32 -20.25 17.90
C ASP A 368 20.46 -20.75 17.00
N GLU A 369 21.61 -21.06 17.60
CA GLU A 369 22.80 -21.57 16.89
C GLU A 369 22.55 -22.92 16.19
N ASP A 370 21.58 -23.70 16.67
CA ASP A 370 21.17 -24.99 16.09
C ASP A 370 20.13 -24.82 14.97
N GLY A 371 19.71 -23.58 14.67
CA GLY A 371 18.73 -23.24 13.65
C GLY A 371 17.27 -23.49 14.09
N ARG A 372 17.01 -23.69 15.39
CA ARG A 372 15.64 -23.82 15.91
C ARG A 372 15.02 -22.45 16.09
N VAL A 373 13.76 -22.31 15.71
CA VAL A 373 13.02 -21.06 15.87
C VAL A 373 12.72 -20.82 17.34
N THR A 374 13.26 -19.74 17.90
CA THR A 374 13.09 -19.33 19.31
C THR A 374 11.99 -18.30 19.48
N ALA A 375 11.79 -17.44 18.49
CA ALA A 375 10.77 -16.40 18.49
C ALA A 375 10.38 -16.02 17.05
N VAL A 376 9.25 -15.35 16.91
CA VAL A 376 8.87 -14.62 15.70
C VAL A 376 8.92 -13.13 16.00
N ILE A 377 9.65 -12.39 15.16
CA ILE A 377 9.70 -10.93 15.19
C ILE A 377 8.67 -10.41 14.20
N VAL A 378 7.88 -9.43 14.61
CA VAL A 378 6.82 -8.83 13.79
C VAL A 378 6.92 -7.32 13.87
N ASP A 379 7.02 -6.65 12.73
CA ASP A 379 7.07 -5.20 12.64
C ASP A 379 5.74 -4.66 12.06
N CYS A 380 5.24 -3.54 12.58
CA CYS A 380 4.01 -2.90 12.11
C CYS A 380 4.03 -1.37 12.24
N CYS A 381 3.11 -0.71 11.53
CA CYS A 381 2.75 0.68 11.72
C CYS A 381 1.78 0.76 12.92
N GLU A 382 2.31 1.07 14.10
CA GLU A 382 1.59 1.00 15.37
C GLU A 382 1.10 2.37 15.82
N HIS A 383 -0.18 2.47 16.20
CA HIS A 383 -0.83 3.73 16.58
C HIS A 383 -1.00 3.88 18.10
N ASN A 384 -0.06 3.35 18.90
CA ASN A 384 -0.02 3.49 20.36
C ASN A 384 -1.34 3.12 21.08
N ALA A 385 -2.04 2.09 20.58
CA ALA A 385 -3.38 1.69 21.04
C ALA A 385 -4.45 2.81 20.97
N ASP A 386 -4.23 3.86 20.18
CA ASP A 386 -5.18 4.96 19.99
C ASP A 386 -6.19 4.63 18.88
N THR A 387 -7.46 4.52 19.25
CA THR A 387 -8.56 4.23 18.32
C THR A 387 -9.09 5.47 17.59
N ASN A 388 -8.68 6.67 17.99
CA ASN A 388 -9.17 7.92 17.43
C ASN A 388 -8.78 8.10 15.96
N ILE A 389 -7.75 7.40 15.48
CA ILE A 389 -7.35 7.42 14.07
C ILE A 389 -8.53 7.17 13.12
N LEU A 390 -9.40 6.20 13.43
CA LEU A 390 -10.59 5.91 12.62
C LEU A 390 -11.60 7.06 12.61
N GLN A 391 -11.77 7.76 13.73
CA GLN A 391 -12.69 8.91 13.80
C GLN A 391 -12.08 10.15 13.15
N ASN A 392 -10.75 10.24 13.10
CA ASN A 392 -10.04 11.40 12.59
C ASN A 392 -9.88 11.38 11.06
N LEU A 393 -10.05 10.24 10.40
CA LEU A 393 -10.01 10.07 8.93
C LEU A 393 -11.29 10.55 8.20
N THR A 394 -12.02 11.51 8.78
CA THR A 394 -13.12 12.19 8.09
C THR A 394 -12.58 13.17 7.05
N LEU A 395 -13.28 13.31 5.94
CA LEU A 395 -12.91 14.26 4.88
C LEU A 395 -12.91 15.70 5.38
N GLN A 396 -13.77 16.04 6.35
CA GLN A 396 -13.76 17.36 6.97
C GLN A 396 -12.41 17.64 7.65
N ASN A 397 -11.92 16.71 8.47
CA ASN A 397 -10.64 16.87 9.15
C ASN A 397 -9.49 16.92 8.15
N LEU A 398 -9.48 16.02 7.16
CA LEU A 398 -8.42 15.94 6.15
C LEU A 398 -8.34 17.21 5.28
N ARG A 399 -9.48 17.86 5.00
CA ARG A 399 -9.56 19.10 4.20
C ARG A 399 -9.32 20.38 5.01
N THR A 400 -9.32 20.32 6.34
CA THR A 400 -9.23 21.52 7.19
C THR A 400 -7.80 21.74 7.69
N LEU A 401 -7.04 22.64 7.06
CA LEU A 401 -5.72 23.04 7.57
C LEU A 401 -5.89 24.08 8.70
N ASN A 402 -5.78 23.62 9.95
CA ASN A 402 -5.81 24.48 11.14
C ASN A 402 -4.42 24.63 11.79
N GLY A 403 -3.37 24.07 11.19
CA GLY A 403 -2.01 24.07 11.72
C GLY A 403 -1.84 23.24 12.99
N GLN A 404 -2.73 22.26 13.23
CA GLN A 404 -2.66 21.31 14.33
C GLN A 404 -2.55 19.88 13.79
N ASP A 405 -2.00 18.99 14.59
CA ASP A 405 -2.02 17.56 14.30
C ASP A 405 -3.44 17.00 14.36
N VAL A 406 -3.88 16.32 13.30
CA VAL A 406 -5.19 15.65 13.25
C VAL A 406 -5.06 14.18 13.63
N LEU A 407 -4.07 13.48 13.08
CA LEU A 407 -3.87 12.06 13.37
C LEU A 407 -2.96 11.86 14.58
N PRO A 408 -3.26 10.85 15.43
CA PRO A 408 -2.46 10.55 16.61
C PRO A 408 -1.02 10.15 16.25
N ASP A 409 -0.16 10.08 17.26
CA ASP A 409 1.21 9.60 17.10
C ASP A 409 1.22 8.11 16.71
N ALA A 410 2.09 7.78 15.76
CA ALA A 410 2.34 6.43 15.29
C ALA A 410 3.84 6.14 15.25
N ARG A 411 4.21 4.86 15.26
CA ARG A 411 5.61 4.40 15.21
C ARG A 411 5.78 3.09 14.47
N VAL A 412 7.02 2.75 14.16
CA VAL A 412 7.37 1.36 13.84
C VAL A 412 7.37 0.55 15.13
N GLY A 413 6.31 -0.22 15.36
CA GLY A 413 6.19 -1.17 16.46
C GLY A 413 6.86 -2.49 16.09
N ARG A 414 7.62 -3.07 17.04
CA ARG A 414 8.26 -4.37 16.93
C ARG A 414 7.80 -5.29 18.04
N PHE A 415 7.12 -6.37 17.67
CA PHE A 415 6.81 -7.45 18.58
C PHE A 415 7.91 -8.50 18.57
N ARG A 416 8.18 -9.07 19.75
CA ARG A 416 8.89 -10.34 19.87
C ARG A 416 7.97 -11.37 20.50
N ILE A 417 7.70 -12.44 19.76
CA ILE A 417 6.74 -13.49 20.14
C ILE A 417 7.52 -14.78 20.41
N PRO A 418 7.80 -15.12 21.67
CA PRO A 418 8.56 -16.33 22.00
C PRO A 418 7.76 -17.62 21.67
N ILE A 419 8.48 -18.66 21.21
CA ILE A 419 7.94 -20.02 20.98
C ILE A 419 8.54 -21.02 21.99
N ASP A 420 8.89 -20.53 23.18
CA ASP A 420 9.45 -21.35 24.28
C ASP A 420 8.40 -21.75 25.34
N GLY A 421 7.13 -21.44 25.08
CA GLY A 421 6.01 -21.66 26.01
C GLY A 421 5.73 -20.47 26.95
N SER A 422 6.49 -19.38 26.85
CA SER A 422 6.21 -18.14 27.58
C SER A 422 4.79 -17.62 27.26
N PRO A 423 4.04 -17.14 28.26
CA PRO A 423 2.68 -16.67 28.05
C PRO A 423 2.61 -15.26 27.46
N ASN A 424 3.73 -14.52 27.44
CA ASN A 424 3.78 -13.10 27.10
C ASN A 424 4.82 -12.83 26.00
N GLY A 425 4.47 -11.96 25.06
CA GLY A 425 5.39 -11.32 24.12
C GLY A 425 5.66 -9.87 24.53
N SER A 426 6.52 -9.20 23.77
CA SER A 426 6.79 -7.76 23.94
C SER A 426 6.32 -6.96 22.73
N LEU A 427 6.14 -5.65 22.92
CA LEU A 427 5.97 -4.65 21.87
C LEU A 427 6.83 -3.43 22.24
N GLU A 428 7.75 -3.05 21.37
CA GLU A 428 8.64 -1.90 21.54
C GLU A 428 8.73 -1.07 20.26
N ALA A 429 9.31 0.14 20.34
CA ALA A 429 9.63 0.90 19.14
C ALA A 429 10.88 0.31 18.47
N ALA A 430 10.83 0.03 17.16
CA ALA A 430 11.99 -0.51 16.44
C ALA A 430 13.14 0.50 16.33
N LEU A 431 12.81 1.79 16.31
CA LEU A 431 13.70 2.95 16.28
C LEU A 431 13.03 4.16 16.97
N ASP A 432 13.76 5.27 17.15
CA ASP A 432 13.20 6.50 17.71
C ASP A 432 12.06 7.04 16.82
N PRO A 433 10.83 7.20 17.34
CA PRO A 433 9.70 7.71 16.56
C PRO A 433 9.93 9.08 15.93
N ASN A 434 10.87 9.89 16.43
CA ASN A 434 11.20 11.19 15.85
C ASN A 434 11.90 11.07 14.49
N GLU A 435 12.53 9.94 14.17
CA GLU A 435 13.18 9.71 12.87
C GLU A 435 12.19 9.77 11.69
N HIS A 436 10.92 9.46 11.96
CA HIS A 436 9.81 9.52 10.99
C HIS A 436 8.70 10.49 11.46
N GLY A 437 9.06 11.44 12.32
CA GLY A 437 8.19 12.51 12.82
C GLY A 437 6.92 12.05 13.56
N ARG A 438 6.96 10.86 14.17
CA ARG A 438 5.85 10.26 14.92
C ARG A 438 4.59 10.07 14.06
N GLY A 439 4.74 9.99 12.74
CA GLY A 439 3.73 9.50 11.81
C GLY A 439 4.29 8.27 11.09
N MET A 440 3.49 7.23 10.93
CA MET A 440 3.93 6.00 10.28
C MET A 440 2.71 5.22 9.80
N ASP A 441 2.55 5.08 8.49
CA ASP A 441 1.54 4.21 7.90
C ASP A 441 1.86 3.90 6.42
N MET A 442 1.02 3.13 5.72
CA MET A 442 1.14 2.87 4.27
C MET A 442 2.52 2.33 3.89
N CYS A 443 2.89 1.18 4.44
CA CYS A 443 4.24 0.64 4.34
C CYS A 443 4.41 -0.38 3.19
N SER A 444 5.62 -0.44 2.65
CA SER A 444 6.11 -1.50 1.78
C SER A 444 7.53 -1.91 2.15
N ILE A 445 7.98 -3.02 1.58
CA ILE A 445 9.34 -3.55 1.69
C ILE A 445 9.78 -4.06 0.32
N ASN A 446 11.04 -4.46 0.19
CA ASN A 446 11.44 -5.29 -0.94
C ASN A 446 10.71 -6.66 -0.84
N PRO A 447 9.86 -7.03 -1.82
CA PRO A 447 9.06 -8.26 -1.74
C PRO A 447 9.90 -9.54 -1.67
N ASN A 448 11.17 -9.51 -2.10
CA ASN A 448 12.09 -10.64 -1.96
C ASN A 448 12.40 -11.00 -0.49
N PHE A 449 12.15 -10.07 0.43
CA PHE A 449 12.37 -10.19 1.87
C PHE A 449 11.08 -10.42 2.67
N LEU A 450 9.94 -10.58 2.00
CA LEU A 450 8.68 -10.94 2.64
C LEU A 450 8.83 -12.24 3.46
N GLY A 451 8.49 -12.17 4.74
CA GLY A 451 8.58 -13.29 5.67
C GLY A 451 10.00 -13.70 6.06
N LYS A 452 11.00 -12.87 5.77
CA LYS A 452 12.42 -13.09 6.03
C LYS A 452 13.01 -11.93 6.84
N LYS A 453 14.14 -12.19 7.49
CA LYS A 453 14.90 -11.12 8.17
C LYS A 453 15.32 -10.09 7.12
N TYR A 454 15.13 -8.83 7.47
CA TYR A 454 15.20 -7.70 6.54
C TYR A 454 15.74 -6.46 7.28
N ARG A 455 16.15 -5.44 6.53
CA ARG A 455 16.77 -4.22 7.04
C ARG A 455 15.94 -2.97 6.72
N TYR A 456 15.32 -2.92 5.55
CA TYR A 456 14.70 -1.70 5.03
C TYR A 456 13.19 -1.81 4.92
N ALA A 457 12.52 -0.74 5.34
CA ALA A 457 11.09 -0.51 5.09
C ALA A 457 10.90 0.87 4.48
N TYR A 458 9.82 1.02 3.71
CA TYR A 458 9.40 2.29 3.13
C TYR A 458 7.98 2.56 3.58
N ALA A 459 7.65 3.78 3.97
CA ALA A 459 6.33 4.12 4.47
C ALA A 459 6.02 5.61 4.33
N CYS A 460 4.76 5.99 4.51
CA CYS A 460 4.41 7.40 4.69
C CYS A 460 4.71 7.83 6.14
N GLY A 461 5.50 8.88 6.30
CA GLY A 461 5.83 9.51 7.58
C GLY A 461 5.16 10.86 7.74
N ALA A 462 5.60 11.64 8.74
CA ALA A 462 5.05 12.97 8.98
C ALA A 462 6.13 14.04 9.25
N GLU A 463 5.90 15.23 8.72
CA GLU A 463 6.40 16.51 9.21
C GLU A 463 5.23 17.21 9.89
N ARG A 464 5.28 17.22 11.23
CA ARG A 464 4.21 17.75 12.08
C ARG A 464 4.37 19.26 12.34
N PRO A 465 3.27 20.02 12.51
CA PRO A 465 1.87 19.55 12.53
C PRO A 465 1.35 19.18 11.13
N CYS A 466 0.58 18.08 11.04
CA CYS A 466 -0.03 17.66 9.79
C CYS A 466 -1.42 17.05 9.97
N ASN A 467 -2.25 17.14 8.93
CA ASN A 467 -3.58 16.51 8.92
C ASN A 467 -3.52 15.02 8.58
N PHE A 468 -2.48 14.60 7.88
CA PHE A 468 -2.27 13.28 7.33
C PHE A 468 -0.77 13.12 7.02
N PRO A 469 -0.19 11.90 7.02
CA PRO A 469 1.17 11.64 6.57
C PRO A 469 1.53 12.39 5.28
N ASN A 470 2.61 13.17 5.34
CA ASN A 470 3.03 14.13 4.30
C ASN A 470 4.50 13.95 3.89
N THR A 471 5.15 12.88 4.34
CA THR A 471 6.51 12.50 3.91
C THR A 471 6.54 11.09 3.39
N LEU A 472 7.49 10.81 2.50
CA LEU A 472 7.95 9.46 2.23
C LEU A 472 9.15 9.18 3.14
N THR A 473 9.20 8.00 3.74
CA THR A 473 10.23 7.64 4.69
C THR A 473 10.85 6.30 4.33
N LYS A 474 12.17 6.25 4.20
CA LYS A 474 12.97 5.02 4.19
C LYS A 474 13.53 4.78 5.58
N ILE A 475 13.28 3.59 6.12
CA ILE A 475 13.69 3.17 7.46
C ILE A 475 14.82 2.14 7.34
N ASP A 476 15.90 2.34 8.08
CA ASP A 476 16.94 1.34 8.33
C ASP A 476 16.77 0.78 9.74
N LEU A 477 16.29 -0.46 9.85
CA LEU A 477 15.97 -1.13 11.11
C LEU A 477 17.21 -1.65 11.86
N VAL A 478 18.37 -1.70 11.18
CA VAL A 478 19.64 -2.13 11.78
C VAL A 478 20.34 -0.91 12.39
N GLU A 479 20.50 0.16 11.62
CA GLU A 479 21.11 1.40 12.09
C GLU A 479 20.14 2.26 12.93
N LYS A 480 18.84 1.91 12.91
CA LYS A 480 17.75 2.61 13.60
C LYS A 480 17.67 4.09 13.19
N LYS A 481 17.75 4.33 11.89
CA LYS A 481 17.71 5.66 11.27
C LYS A 481 16.70 5.72 10.14
N ALA A 482 16.24 6.93 9.82
CA ALA A 482 15.38 7.16 8.67
C ALA A 482 15.87 8.27 7.76
N LYS A 483 15.49 8.17 6.48
CA LYS A 483 15.61 9.24 5.48
C LYS A 483 14.21 9.64 5.06
N ASN A 484 13.96 10.94 4.98
CA ASN A 484 12.65 11.48 4.64
C ASN A 484 12.73 12.31 3.36
N TRP A 485 11.76 12.14 2.49
CA TRP A 485 11.49 13.02 1.34
C TRP A 485 10.15 13.72 1.58
N SER A 486 10.09 15.01 1.31
CA SER A 486 8.89 15.83 1.48
C SER A 486 8.93 17.03 0.54
N GLU A 487 7.75 17.54 0.19
CA GLU A 487 7.56 18.84 -0.42
C GLU A 487 6.44 19.59 0.30
N GLU A 488 6.58 20.91 0.43
CA GLU A 488 5.71 21.70 1.29
C GLU A 488 4.23 21.63 0.87
N GLY A 489 3.40 21.07 1.74
CA GLY A 489 1.96 20.93 1.54
C GLY A 489 1.59 19.83 0.56
N SER A 490 2.51 18.94 0.22
CA SER A 490 2.24 17.74 -0.58
C SER A 490 1.80 16.58 0.31
N VAL A 491 0.98 15.70 -0.25
CA VAL A 491 0.58 14.41 0.36
C VAL A 491 1.02 13.29 -0.56
N PRO A 492 2.00 12.46 -0.16
CA PRO A 492 2.45 11.33 -0.95
C PRO A 492 1.59 10.09 -0.72
N SER A 493 1.28 9.34 -1.78
CA SER A 493 0.72 7.99 -1.68
C SER A 493 1.74 7.01 -1.10
N GLU A 494 1.29 5.80 -0.80
CA GLU A 494 2.13 4.66 -0.42
C GLU A 494 3.42 4.59 -1.28
N PRO A 495 4.62 4.60 -0.67
CA PRO A 495 5.86 4.33 -1.38
C PRO A 495 5.94 2.85 -1.74
N PHE A 496 6.02 2.53 -3.02
CA PHE A 496 6.11 1.17 -3.52
C PHE A 496 7.52 0.86 -4.02
N PHE A 497 8.20 -0.10 -3.39
CA PHE A 497 9.55 -0.51 -3.80
C PHE A 497 9.51 -1.48 -5.00
N VAL A 498 10.35 -1.20 -6.00
CA VAL A 498 10.60 -2.10 -7.15
C VAL A 498 12.10 -2.41 -7.21
N ALA A 499 12.44 -3.67 -6.98
CA ALA A 499 13.83 -4.14 -7.02
C ALA A 499 14.41 -4.05 -8.44
N ARG A 500 15.68 -3.66 -8.54
CA ARG A 500 16.42 -3.80 -9.80
C ARG A 500 16.55 -5.29 -10.15
N PRO A 501 16.33 -5.71 -11.41
CA PRO A 501 16.59 -7.09 -11.82
C PRO A 501 18.03 -7.51 -11.52
N GLY A 502 18.20 -8.59 -10.76
CA GLY A 502 19.51 -9.09 -10.35
C GLY A 502 20.16 -8.36 -9.16
N ALA A 503 19.44 -7.47 -8.47
CA ALA A 503 19.89 -6.82 -7.24
C ALA A 503 20.35 -7.84 -6.19
N THR A 504 21.49 -7.57 -5.55
CA THR A 504 22.01 -8.34 -4.42
C THR A 504 21.79 -7.64 -3.07
N GLU A 505 21.73 -6.31 -3.09
CA GLU A 505 21.42 -5.51 -1.91
C GLU A 505 19.90 -5.35 -1.76
N GLU A 506 19.44 -5.28 -0.51
CA GLU A 506 18.00 -5.24 -0.18
C GLU A 506 17.30 -3.98 -0.72
N ASP A 507 17.99 -2.85 -0.80
CA ASP A 507 17.48 -1.55 -1.22
C ASP A 507 17.93 -1.12 -2.63
N ASP A 508 18.58 -2.00 -3.41
CA ASP A 508 18.93 -1.73 -4.81
C ASP A 508 17.69 -1.84 -5.72
N GLY A 509 17.14 -0.67 -6.03
CA GLY A 509 15.92 -0.54 -6.79
C GLY A 509 15.44 0.90 -6.83
N VAL A 510 14.14 1.08 -7.00
CA VAL A 510 13.48 2.38 -6.93
C VAL A 510 12.28 2.33 -6.00
N VAL A 511 11.86 3.50 -5.52
CA VAL A 511 10.60 3.68 -4.80
C VAL A 511 9.70 4.60 -5.62
N ILE A 512 8.48 4.14 -5.90
CA ILE A 512 7.49 4.87 -6.69
C ILE A 512 6.42 5.40 -5.75
N SER A 513 6.03 6.66 -5.91
CA SER A 513 4.87 7.24 -5.21
C SER A 513 4.16 8.25 -6.12
N MET A 514 2.90 8.53 -5.82
CA MET A 514 2.14 9.61 -6.47
C MET A 514 1.92 10.73 -5.46
N ILE A 515 2.26 11.94 -5.86
CA ILE A 515 2.25 13.11 -5.00
C ILE A 515 1.05 13.98 -5.37
N SER A 516 0.20 14.29 -4.39
CA SER A 516 -0.83 15.33 -4.51
C SER A 516 -0.29 16.64 -3.96
N GLU A 517 -0.34 17.71 -4.73
CA GLU A 517 0.19 19.02 -4.34
C GLU A 517 -0.91 19.95 -3.78
N LYS A 518 -0.52 20.87 -2.89
CA LYS A 518 -1.44 21.88 -2.31
C LYS A 518 -2.11 22.80 -3.35
N ASN A 519 -1.51 22.98 -4.53
CA ASN A 519 -2.03 23.83 -5.60
C ASN A 519 -3.11 23.13 -6.46
N GLY A 520 -3.38 21.85 -6.21
CA GLY A 520 -4.34 21.03 -6.95
C GLY A 520 -3.76 20.27 -8.14
N ASP A 521 -2.44 20.28 -8.31
CA ASP A 521 -1.73 19.42 -9.24
C ASP A 521 -1.27 18.12 -8.54
N GLY A 522 -0.56 17.29 -9.29
CA GLY A 522 0.14 16.13 -8.77
C GLY A 522 1.11 15.55 -9.78
N PHE A 523 1.95 14.63 -9.32
CA PHE A 523 2.96 14.01 -10.16
C PHE A 523 3.31 12.60 -9.70
N ALA A 524 3.82 11.78 -10.62
CA ALA A 524 4.51 10.55 -10.27
C ALA A 524 5.94 10.88 -9.85
N LEU A 525 6.41 10.27 -8.77
CA LEU A 525 7.76 10.42 -8.23
C LEU A 525 8.47 9.06 -8.26
N VAL A 526 9.75 9.08 -8.65
CA VAL A 526 10.67 7.95 -8.57
C VAL A 526 11.89 8.36 -7.75
N LEU A 527 12.09 7.68 -6.63
CA LEU A 527 13.26 7.82 -5.77
C LEU A 527 14.22 6.64 -5.99
N ASP A 528 15.52 6.89 -5.89
CA ASP A 528 16.52 5.83 -5.82
C ASP A 528 16.39 5.06 -4.48
N GLY A 529 16.33 3.74 -4.55
CA GLY A 529 16.05 2.89 -3.38
C GLY A 529 17.12 2.98 -2.28
N THR A 530 18.38 3.27 -2.63
CA THR A 530 19.54 3.29 -1.72
C THR A 530 19.75 4.68 -1.10
N THR A 531 19.92 5.69 -1.94
CA THR A 531 20.16 7.09 -1.54
C THR A 531 18.89 7.73 -1.00
N PHE A 532 17.72 7.31 -1.49
CA PHE A 532 16.40 7.93 -1.26
C PHE A 532 16.29 9.35 -1.83
N GLU A 533 17.15 9.67 -2.80
CA GLU A 533 17.10 10.91 -3.57
C GLU A 533 16.19 10.74 -4.79
N GLU A 534 15.60 11.84 -5.23
CA GLU A 534 14.76 11.84 -6.44
C GLU A 534 15.60 11.67 -7.70
N ILE A 535 15.17 10.75 -8.56
CA ILE A 535 15.80 10.52 -9.88
C ILE A 535 14.89 10.90 -11.05
N ALA A 536 13.57 10.86 -10.86
CA ALA A 536 12.63 11.32 -11.87
C ALA A 536 11.29 11.74 -11.26
N ARG A 537 10.62 12.68 -11.93
CA ARG A 537 9.21 13.00 -11.71
C ARG A 537 8.47 13.23 -13.02
N ALA A 538 7.16 13.02 -13.02
CA ALA A 538 6.32 13.29 -14.19
C ALA A 538 4.98 13.89 -13.78
N LYS A 539 4.72 15.13 -14.23
CA LYS A 539 3.51 15.88 -13.86
C LYS A 539 2.26 15.25 -14.48
N PHE A 540 1.20 15.14 -13.69
CA PHE A 540 -0.10 14.71 -14.16
C PHE A 540 -0.81 15.83 -14.94
N PRO A 541 -1.71 15.50 -15.88
CA PRO A 541 -2.49 16.50 -16.61
C PRO A 541 -3.41 17.33 -15.71
N TYR A 542 -3.74 16.80 -14.52
CA TYR A 542 -4.53 17.42 -13.46
C TYR A 542 -4.32 16.62 -12.18
N GLY A 543 -4.69 17.19 -11.04
CA GLY A 543 -4.61 16.52 -9.75
C GLY A 543 -5.50 15.27 -9.64
N LEU A 544 -4.98 14.27 -8.93
CA LEU A 544 -5.65 13.01 -8.66
C LEU A 544 -5.94 12.86 -7.16
N PRO A 545 -6.97 12.07 -6.80
CA PRO A 545 -7.21 11.69 -5.42
C PRO A 545 -6.06 10.86 -4.85
N TYR A 546 -5.92 10.89 -3.52
CA TYR A 546 -4.85 10.28 -2.74
C TYR A 546 -4.65 8.79 -3.07
N GLY A 547 -5.76 8.06 -2.97
CA GLY A 547 -5.75 6.62 -3.10
C GLY A 547 -5.10 5.86 -1.93
N LEU A 548 -5.08 4.53 -1.94
CA LEU A 548 -4.56 3.73 -0.83
C LEU A 548 -3.37 2.86 -1.29
N HIS A 549 -3.59 1.59 -1.63
CA HIS A 549 -2.49 0.65 -1.86
C HIS A 549 -2.23 0.37 -3.33
N GLY A 550 -0.99 -0.03 -3.62
CA GLY A 550 -0.55 -0.36 -4.96
C GLY A 550 0.01 -1.77 -5.16
N ALA A 551 0.20 -2.12 -6.43
CA ALA A 551 0.83 -3.35 -6.88
C ALA A 551 1.69 -3.11 -8.12
N TRP A 552 2.73 -3.92 -8.28
CA TRP A 552 3.58 -3.93 -9.46
C TRP A 552 3.29 -5.13 -10.35
N VAL A 553 3.06 -4.85 -11.63
CA VAL A 553 2.87 -5.85 -12.69
C VAL A 553 4.03 -5.72 -13.69
N PRO A 554 5.03 -6.62 -13.65
CA PRO A 554 6.13 -6.59 -14.61
C PRO A 554 5.63 -6.74 -16.06
N ASN A 555 6.26 -6.04 -17.01
CA ASN A 555 6.05 -6.31 -18.43
C ASN A 555 6.87 -7.56 -18.81
N ASN A 556 6.25 -8.51 -19.50
CA ASN A 556 6.91 -9.71 -20.00
C ASN A 556 7.83 -9.43 -21.19
#